data_AF-A0A529MAQ0-F1
#
_entry.id   AF-A0A529MAQ0-F1
#
_cell.length_a   1.000
_cell.length_b   1.000
_cell.length_c   1.000
_cell.angle_alpha   90.00
_cell.angle_beta   90.00
_cell.angle_gamma   90.00
#
_symmetry.space_group_name_H-M   'P 1'
#
loop_
_entity.id
_entity.type
_entity.pdbx_description
1 polymer ?
#
loop_
_entity_poly.entity_id
_entity_poly.type
_entity_poly.pdbx_seq_one_letter_code
_entity_poly.pdbx_strand_id
1 'polypeptide(L)'
;MTLVAGLSVGGLPAFVGDLLVSWRIPSAVDLPTQHDEGVYPGIGEDHAAGLAQKLLIVRPYLMLAWAGERREAERLIRDLDGALPLDACNLCNPTVILEILNTCGPNTELVALLIAAEAIYPIGVRTRGFELGNKRIYLLGSGASDFFEYLQTHPEILPSQERADGLVARAIMLRFAARAMMLQLKIGTGLRDSWGGGFEVAYPDRSGFRKVDNLMFRAWMVDEKGSYHNSGRSFFLRYYGQDLHLSWFNPDEKTYVVRSPIGEEYEIPEYEEVHPEWTLDVFVMKKNGSFVEFARFQPPHRPPSDRVQLRNGSLVGWVLDQRHVDLCVNKSLQATDKGAHFEM
;
A
#
# COMPACT_ATOMS: atom_id res chain seq x y z
N MET A 1 -7.37 -8.35 -12.99
CA MET A 1 -7.47 -8.70 -11.56
C MET A 1 -6.72 -7.68 -10.71
N THR A 2 -7.14 -7.45 -9.47
CA THR A 2 -6.70 -6.32 -8.63
C THR A 2 -7.11 -6.56 -7.17
N LEU A 3 -6.34 -6.02 -6.22
CA LEU A 3 -6.76 -5.83 -4.84
C LEU A 3 -6.72 -4.34 -4.49
N VAL A 4 -7.90 -3.76 -4.26
CA VAL A 4 -8.02 -2.47 -3.59
C VAL A 4 -9.01 -2.62 -2.44
N ALA A 5 -8.57 -2.23 -1.25
CA ALA A 5 -9.38 -2.27 -0.05
C ALA A 5 -9.32 -0.93 0.68
N GLY A 6 -10.43 -0.56 1.31
CA GLY A 6 -10.53 0.64 2.13
C GLY A 6 -11.22 0.33 3.44
N LEU A 7 -10.72 0.90 4.53
CA LEU A 7 -11.34 0.85 5.84
C LEU A 7 -11.53 2.28 6.34
N SER A 8 -12.78 2.66 6.57
CA SER A 8 -13.12 3.87 7.30
C SER A 8 -13.49 3.52 8.73
N VAL A 9 -12.69 4.02 9.64
CA VAL A 9 -13.01 4.10 11.06
C VAL A 9 -13.25 5.59 11.32
N GLY A 10 -14.26 5.95 12.11
CA GLY A 10 -14.47 7.33 12.59
C GLY A 10 -14.49 8.44 11.52
N GLY A 11 -14.84 8.10 10.26
CA GLY A 11 -14.89 9.07 9.15
C GLY A 11 -13.57 9.31 8.41
N LEU A 12 -12.46 8.70 8.82
CA LEU A 12 -11.15 8.83 8.18
C LEU A 12 -10.78 7.51 7.46
N PRO A 13 -11.08 7.38 6.16
CA PRO A 13 -10.73 6.18 5.40
C PRO A 13 -9.23 6.06 5.13
N ALA A 14 -8.65 4.89 5.36
CA ALA A 14 -7.37 4.51 4.76
C ALA A 14 -7.61 3.44 3.70
N PHE A 15 -6.92 3.54 2.56
CA PHE A 15 -6.99 2.61 1.45
C PHE A 15 -5.65 1.97 1.19
N VAL A 16 -5.67 0.70 0.79
CA VAL A 16 -4.52 -0.06 0.29
C VAL A 16 -4.83 -0.52 -1.14
N GLY A 17 -3.83 -0.42 -2.01
CA GLY A 17 -3.91 -0.90 -3.39
C GLY A 17 -2.66 -1.71 -3.74
N ASP A 18 -2.85 -2.84 -4.40
CA ASP A 18 -1.73 -3.59 -4.99
C ASP A 18 -1.19 -2.87 -6.25
N LEU A 19 0.03 -3.20 -6.68
CA LEU A 19 0.65 -2.55 -7.84
C LEU A 19 0.56 -3.36 -9.13
N LEU A 20 0.25 -4.65 -9.07
CA LEU A 20 0.35 -5.55 -10.21
C LEU A 20 -0.64 -5.18 -11.33
N VAL A 21 -0.16 -5.20 -12.57
CA VAL A 21 -0.97 -5.22 -13.78
C VAL A 21 -0.77 -6.58 -14.44
N SER A 22 -1.88 -7.20 -14.82
CA SER A 22 -1.91 -8.53 -15.43
C SER A 22 -2.48 -8.44 -16.85
N TRP A 23 -2.03 -9.33 -17.74
CA TRP A 23 -2.42 -9.36 -19.15
C TRP A 23 -2.39 -10.79 -19.70
N ARG A 24 -3.23 -11.12 -20.69
CA ARG A 24 -3.36 -12.49 -21.23
C ARG A 24 -2.19 -13.00 -22.09
N ILE A 25 -1.19 -12.16 -22.33
CA ILE A 25 -0.03 -12.52 -23.13
C ILE A 25 1.14 -12.70 -22.17
N PRO A 26 1.84 -13.85 -22.20
CA PRO A 26 3.04 -14.05 -21.41
C PRO A 26 4.03 -12.90 -21.59
N SER A 27 4.45 -12.31 -20.48
CA SER A 27 5.53 -11.34 -20.45
C SER A 27 6.47 -11.63 -19.28
N ALA A 28 7.77 -11.55 -19.55
CA ALA A 28 8.79 -11.62 -18.51
C ALA A 28 8.86 -10.26 -17.82
N VAL A 29 8.05 -10.09 -16.78
CA VAL A 29 8.06 -8.88 -15.95
C VAL A 29 8.67 -9.26 -14.61
N ASP A 30 9.72 -8.54 -14.26
CA ASP A 30 10.33 -8.62 -12.94
C ASP A 30 9.49 -7.80 -11.95
N LEU A 31 9.08 -8.44 -10.84
CA LEU A 31 8.22 -7.84 -9.81
C LEU A 31 8.93 -7.71 -8.45
N PRO A 32 8.68 -6.63 -7.69
CA PRO A 32 9.26 -6.41 -6.36
C PRO A 32 8.98 -7.50 -5.33
N THR A 33 7.92 -8.30 -5.50
CA THR A 33 7.49 -9.34 -4.57
C THR A 33 7.60 -10.74 -5.17
N GLN A 34 8.35 -10.89 -6.25
CA GLN A 34 8.52 -12.16 -6.95
C GLN A 34 9.26 -13.20 -6.07
N HIS A 35 8.61 -14.34 -5.83
CA HIS A 35 9.19 -15.45 -5.09
C HIS A 35 10.33 -16.13 -5.88
N ASP A 36 10.00 -16.63 -7.08
CA ASP A 36 10.88 -17.34 -8.01
C ASP A 36 10.87 -16.66 -9.39
N GLU A 37 11.99 -16.75 -10.12
CA GLU A 37 12.09 -16.32 -11.52
C GLU A 37 11.10 -17.08 -12.41
N GLY A 38 10.32 -16.36 -13.23
CA GLY A 38 9.27 -16.95 -14.08
C GLY A 38 8.11 -16.01 -14.36
N VAL A 39 7.09 -16.48 -15.09
CA VAL A 39 5.88 -15.71 -15.44
C VAL A 39 4.71 -16.11 -14.53
N TYR A 40 4.04 -15.14 -13.90
CA TYR A 40 2.78 -15.28 -13.14
C TYR A 40 1.90 -14.04 -13.41
N PRO A 41 0.55 -14.07 -13.59
CA PRO A 41 -0.38 -14.74 -12.69
C PRO A 41 -1.58 -15.52 -13.30
N GLY A 42 -1.91 -16.71 -12.84
CA GLY A 42 -2.68 -16.87 -11.61
C GLY A 42 -4.16 -17.24 -11.80
N ILE A 43 -4.93 -16.49 -12.61
CA ILE A 43 -6.33 -16.85 -12.93
C ILE A 43 -6.56 -16.64 -14.44
N GLY A 44 -7.08 -17.66 -15.12
CA GLY A 44 -7.58 -17.53 -16.49
C GLY A 44 -6.52 -17.18 -17.55
N GLU A 45 -5.30 -17.73 -17.45
CA GLU A 45 -4.17 -17.49 -18.37
C GLU A 45 -3.63 -16.05 -18.36
N ASP A 46 -3.89 -15.30 -17.29
CA ASP A 46 -3.21 -14.01 -17.11
C ASP A 46 -1.69 -14.20 -16.86
N HIS A 47 -0.91 -13.18 -17.22
CA HIS A 47 0.55 -13.07 -17.01
C HIS A 47 0.91 -11.66 -16.51
N ALA A 48 1.98 -11.52 -15.73
CA ALA A 48 2.35 -10.23 -15.14
C ALA A 48 2.83 -9.34 -16.26
N ALA A 49 2.23 -8.17 -16.37
CA ALA A 49 2.44 -7.22 -17.46
C ALA A 49 3.15 -5.94 -17.00
N GLY A 50 3.14 -5.65 -15.70
CA GLY A 50 3.84 -4.50 -15.16
C GLY A 50 3.31 -4.09 -13.80
N LEU A 51 3.64 -2.86 -13.43
CA LEU A 51 3.15 -2.19 -12.23
C LEU A 51 2.35 -0.95 -12.60
N ALA A 52 1.33 -0.62 -11.82
CA ALA A 52 0.56 0.62 -11.90
C ALA A 52 0.06 1.01 -10.50
N GLN A 53 0.02 2.32 -10.24
CA GLN A 53 -0.62 2.84 -9.04
C GLN A 53 -2.14 2.69 -9.17
N LYS A 54 -2.77 2.23 -8.09
CA LYS A 54 -4.21 2.00 -7.99
C LYS A 54 -4.93 2.97 -7.07
N LEU A 55 -4.18 3.68 -6.23
CA LEU A 55 -4.65 4.79 -5.43
C LEU A 55 -4.07 6.07 -6.05
N LEU A 56 -4.88 6.96 -6.61
CA LEU A 56 -4.40 8.19 -7.23
C LEU A 56 -5.01 9.40 -6.55
N ILE A 57 -4.17 10.36 -6.18
CA ILE A 57 -4.59 11.63 -5.62
C ILE A 57 -4.65 12.61 -6.79
N VAL A 58 -5.85 12.83 -7.33
CA VAL A 58 -6.04 13.76 -8.45
C VAL A 58 -5.87 15.19 -7.97
N ARG A 59 -6.41 15.48 -6.78
CA ARG A 59 -6.26 16.77 -6.08
C ARG A 59 -6.10 16.49 -4.59
N PRO A 60 -5.58 17.44 -3.79
CA PRO A 60 -5.56 17.28 -2.33
C PRO A 60 -6.94 16.95 -1.75
N TYR A 61 -8.03 17.37 -2.38
CA TYR A 61 -9.40 17.09 -1.96
C TYR A 61 -10.08 15.92 -2.68
N LEU A 62 -9.42 15.26 -3.65
CA LEU A 62 -10.00 14.16 -4.42
C LEU A 62 -9.00 13.02 -4.64
N MET A 63 -9.33 11.84 -4.11
CA MET A 63 -8.60 10.60 -4.35
C MET A 63 -9.48 9.60 -5.11
N LEU A 64 -8.88 8.83 -6.02
CA LEU A 64 -9.47 7.69 -6.69
C LEU A 64 -8.78 6.40 -6.26
N ALA A 65 -9.57 5.36 -6.05
CA ALA A 65 -9.10 4.00 -5.90
C ALA A 65 -9.77 3.15 -6.99
N TRP A 66 -9.00 2.39 -7.79
CA TRP A 66 -9.53 1.71 -8.97
C TRP A 66 -9.14 0.23 -9.07
N ALA A 67 -10.03 -0.56 -9.67
CA ALA A 67 -9.78 -1.94 -10.07
C ALA A 67 -10.36 -2.19 -11.47
N GLY A 68 -9.68 -2.97 -12.31
CA GLY A 68 -10.17 -3.30 -13.65
C GLY A 68 -9.24 -2.87 -14.78
N GLU A 69 -9.78 -2.22 -15.82
CA GLU A 69 -9.02 -1.88 -17.02
C GLU A 69 -8.15 -0.63 -16.83
N ARG A 70 -6.82 -0.82 -16.85
CA ARG A 70 -5.83 0.27 -16.68
C ARG A 70 -6.07 1.45 -17.63
N ARG A 71 -6.30 1.19 -18.92
CA ARG A 71 -6.48 2.26 -19.92
C ARG A 71 -7.68 3.15 -19.61
N GLU A 72 -8.75 2.56 -19.12
CA GLU A 72 -9.95 3.29 -18.73
C GLU A 72 -9.74 4.11 -17.46
N ALA A 73 -9.12 3.50 -16.43
CA ALA A 73 -8.77 4.22 -15.21
C ALA A 73 -7.88 5.42 -15.51
N GLU A 74 -6.81 5.25 -16.30
CA GLU A 74 -5.91 6.34 -16.68
C GLU A 74 -6.63 7.46 -17.45
N ARG A 75 -7.56 7.11 -18.35
CA ARG A 75 -8.38 8.11 -19.06
C ARG A 75 -9.19 8.94 -18.07
N LEU A 76 -9.94 8.29 -17.17
CA LEU A 76 -10.76 8.98 -16.17
C LEU A 76 -9.92 9.87 -15.25
N ILE A 77 -8.74 9.40 -14.84
CA ILE A 77 -7.81 10.17 -14.01
C ILE A 77 -7.34 11.44 -14.74
N ARG A 78 -6.96 11.33 -16.03
CA ARG A 78 -6.56 12.49 -16.84
C ARG A 78 -7.71 13.46 -17.10
N ASP A 79 -8.92 12.94 -17.35
CA ASP A 79 -10.11 13.76 -17.55
C ASP A 79 -10.43 14.58 -16.28
N LEU A 80 -10.34 13.96 -15.10
CA LEU A 80 -10.50 14.66 -13.81
C LEU A 80 -9.37 15.67 -13.56
N ASP A 81 -8.12 15.30 -13.85
CA ASP A 81 -6.96 16.18 -13.70
C ASP A 81 -7.06 17.41 -14.63
N GLY A 82 -7.58 17.28 -15.84
CA GLY A 82 -7.79 18.40 -16.75
C GLY A 82 -8.99 19.28 -16.40
N ALA A 83 -10.03 18.72 -15.78
CA ALA A 83 -11.29 19.42 -15.52
C ALA A 83 -11.35 20.12 -14.15
N LEU A 84 -10.58 19.64 -13.17
CA LEU A 84 -10.70 20.11 -11.79
C LEU A 84 -9.71 21.23 -11.44
N PRO A 85 -10.13 22.25 -10.67
CA PRO A 85 -9.21 23.26 -10.17
C PRO A 85 -8.20 22.68 -9.20
N LEU A 86 -7.08 23.37 -8.96
CA LEU A 86 -6.07 22.93 -7.98
C LEU A 86 -6.58 22.99 -6.53
N ASP A 87 -7.41 24.00 -6.22
CA ASP A 87 -7.96 24.23 -4.89
C ASP A 87 -9.47 23.95 -4.86
N ALA A 88 -9.91 23.26 -3.80
CA ALA A 88 -11.30 22.92 -3.55
C ALA A 88 -12.23 24.14 -3.50
N CYS A 89 -11.74 25.29 -3.02
CA CYS A 89 -12.55 26.52 -2.94
C CYS A 89 -12.97 27.06 -4.32
N ASN A 90 -12.25 26.68 -5.37
CA ASN A 90 -12.55 27.04 -6.75
C ASN A 90 -13.45 26.02 -7.46
N LEU A 91 -13.84 24.93 -6.78
CA LEU A 91 -14.74 23.92 -7.33
C LEU A 91 -16.19 24.43 -7.32
N CYS A 92 -16.53 25.24 -8.33
CA CYS A 92 -17.86 25.83 -8.46
C CYS A 92 -18.96 24.79 -8.75
N ASN A 93 -18.61 23.68 -9.41
CA ASN A 93 -19.55 22.63 -9.77
C ASN A 93 -18.99 21.23 -9.48
N PRO A 94 -19.32 20.59 -8.35
CA PRO A 94 -18.88 19.22 -8.07
C PRO A 94 -19.54 18.17 -8.96
N THR A 95 -20.60 18.48 -9.73
CA THR A 95 -21.23 17.49 -10.63
C THR A 95 -20.30 17.02 -11.74
N VAL A 96 -19.30 17.83 -12.13
CA VAL A 96 -18.30 17.44 -13.12
C VAL A 96 -17.58 16.14 -12.74
N ILE A 97 -17.35 15.91 -11.44
CA ILE A 97 -16.75 14.67 -10.93
C ILE A 97 -17.65 13.48 -11.27
N LEU A 98 -18.95 13.60 -10.98
CA LEU A 98 -19.92 12.53 -11.25
C LEU A 98 -20.10 12.31 -12.75
N GLU A 99 -20.13 13.37 -13.54
CA GLU A 99 -20.25 13.31 -15.01
C GLU A 99 -19.09 12.51 -15.61
N ILE A 100 -17.85 12.80 -15.20
CA ILE A 100 -16.68 12.05 -15.67
C ILE A 100 -16.73 10.60 -15.17
N LEU A 101 -16.98 10.37 -13.88
CA LEU A 101 -17.04 9.02 -13.30
C LEU A 101 -18.15 8.15 -13.92
N ASN A 102 -19.26 8.74 -14.35
CA ASN A 102 -20.35 8.03 -15.04
C ASN A 102 -19.96 7.52 -16.43
N THR A 103 -18.85 7.99 -17.00
CA THR A 103 -18.29 7.45 -18.25
C THR A 103 -17.48 6.16 -18.03
N CYS A 104 -17.40 5.66 -16.79
CA CYS A 104 -16.72 4.41 -16.46
C CYS A 104 -17.44 3.20 -17.07
N GLY A 105 -16.69 2.46 -17.87
CA GLY A 105 -17.07 1.23 -18.53
C GLY A 105 -17.38 0.09 -17.57
N PRO A 106 -17.89 -1.02 -18.11
CA PRO A 106 -18.41 -2.13 -17.33
C PRO A 106 -17.34 -2.96 -16.61
N ASN A 107 -16.08 -2.90 -17.07
CA ASN A 107 -14.98 -3.73 -16.57
C ASN A 107 -14.10 -3.02 -15.53
N THR A 108 -14.51 -1.83 -15.09
CA THR A 108 -13.75 -1.01 -14.14
C THR A 108 -14.65 -0.62 -12.96
N GLU A 109 -14.11 -0.79 -11.76
CA GLU A 109 -14.71 -0.41 -10.49
C GLU A 109 -13.91 0.75 -9.89
N LEU A 110 -14.59 1.72 -9.28
CA LEU A 110 -13.95 2.89 -8.70
C LEU A 110 -14.57 3.26 -7.37
N VAL A 111 -13.73 3.73 -6.45
CA VAL A 111 -14.17 4.55 -5.32
C VAL A 111 -13.46 5.89 -5.43
N ALA A 112 -14.24 6.96 -5.58
CA ALA A 112 -13.75 8.32 -5.41
C ALA A 112 -14.03 8.79 -3.99
N LEU A 113 -13.04 9.40 -3.34
CA LEU A 113 -13.19 10.04 -2.03
C LEU A 113 -13.05 11.54 -2.22
N LEU A 114 -14.10 12.29 -1.89
CA LEU A 114 -14.15 13.74 -1.99
C LEU A 114 -14.16 14.37 -0.60
N ILE A 115 -13.17 15.21 -0.29
CA ILE A 115 -13.20 16.07 0.90
C ILE A 115 -14.06 17.29 0.58
N ALA A 116 -15.16 17.47 1.32
CA ALA A 116 -16.01 18.66 1.23
C ALA A 116 -16.57 18.99 2.62
N ALA A 117 -16.59 20.28 2.98
CA ALA A 117 -17.17 20.76 4.26
C ALA A 117 -16.78 19.91 5.48
N GLU A 118 -15.47 19.64 5.64
CA GLU A 118 -14.87 18.84 6.74
C GLU A 118 -15.22 17.34 6.77
N ALA A 119 -15.99 16.85 5.80
CA ALA A 119 -16.35 15.45 5.67
C ALA A 119 -15.72 14.81 4.42
N ILE A 120 -15.63 13.48 4.43
CA ILE A 120 -15.17 12.69 3.29
C ILE A 120 -16.37 11.94 2.72
N TYR A 121 -16.69 12.24 1.47
CA TYR A 121 -17.80 11.67 0.74
C TYR A 121 -17.30 10.58 -0.21
N PRO A 122 -17.63 9.31 0.05
CA PRO A 122 -17.31 8.20 -0.84
C PRO A 122 -18.33 8.12 -1.98
N ILE A 123 -17.84 8.10 -3.21
CA ILE A 123 -18.61 7.91 -4.44
C ILE A 123 -18.17 6.57 -5.05
N GLY A 124 -19.04 5.56 -4.97
CA GLY A 124 -18.79 4.25 -5.56
C GLY A 124 -19.32 4.17 -6.98
N VAL A 125 -18.49 3.72 -7.92
CA VAL A 125 -18.88 3.40 -9.30
C VAL A 125 -18.76 1.88 -9.47
N ARG A 126 -19.91 1.22 -9.66
CA ARG A 126 -20.04 -0.25 -9.76
C ARG A 126 -19.57 -1.04 -8.53
N THR A 127 -19.14 -0.36 -7.49
CA THR A 127 -18.84 -0.92 -6.17
C THR A 127 -19.64 -0.20 -5.10
N ARG A 128 -19.85 -0.86 -3.96
CA ARG A 128 -20.47 -0.29 -2.78
C ARG A 128 -19.68 -0.74 -1.56
N GLY A 129 -19.37 0.21 -0.68
CA GLY A 129 -18.89 -0.14 0.64
C GLY A 129 -20.01 -0.82 1.45
N PHE A 130 -19.63 -1.73 2.33
CA PHE A 130 -20.52 -2.37 3.30
C PHE A 130 -20.08 -2.04 4.72
N GLU A 131 -20.96 -2.28 5.67
CA GLU A 131 -20.69 -2.03 7.09
C GLU A 131 -20.32 -3.34 7.79
N LEU A 132 -19.28 -3.29 8.61
CA LEU A 132 -18.91 -4.36 9.53
C LEU A 132 -18.78 -3.75 10.93
N GLY A 133 -19.80 -3.94 11.76
CA GLY A 133 -19.95 -3.19 13.01
C GLY A 133 -20.22 -1.71 12.72
N ASN A 134 -19.42 -0.81 13.29
CA ASN A 134 -19.48 0.64 13.06
C ASN A 134 -18.45 1.14 12.03
N LYS A 135 -17.90 0.24 11.23
CA LYS A 135 -16.84 0.52 10.24
C LYS A 135 -17.39 0.35 8.84
N ARG A 136 -16.94 1.21 7.95
CA ARG A 136 -17.25 1.09 6.53
C ARG A 136 -16.06 0.50 5.79
N ILE A 137 -16.31 -0.59 5.08
CA ILE A 137 -15.30 -1.32 4.32
C ILE A 137 -15.62 -1.16 2.83
N TYR A 138 -14.59 -0.91 2.04
CA TYR A 138 -14.64 -0.85 0.58
C TYR A 138 -13.75 -1.95 0.04
N LEU A 139 -14.25 -2.73 -0.91
CA LEU A 139 -13.48 -3.74 -1.59
C LEU A 139 -13.72 -3.61 -3.09
N LEU A 140 -12.65 -3.68 -3.86
CA LEU A 140 -12.68 -3.68 -5.31
C LEU A 140 -11.73 -4.76 -5.84
N GLY A 141 -12.11 -5.33 -6.99
CA GLY A 141 -11.34 -6.35 -7.66
C GLY A 141 -11.39 -7.73 -6.98
N SER A 142 -10.70 -8.69 -7.60
CA SER A 142 -10.73 -10.11 -7.22
C SER A 142 -10.02 -10.42 -5.90
N GLY A 143 -9.01 -9.65 -5.50
CA GLY A 143 -8.30 -9.83 -4.21
C GLY A 143 -9.10 -9.35 -2.99
N ALA A 144 -10.32 -8.82 -3.21
CA ALA A 144 -11.23 -8.37 -2.16
C ALA A 144 -11.49 -9.44 -1.08
N SER A 145 -11.63 -10.70 -1.48
CA SER A 145 -11.91 -11.82 -0.56
C SER A 145 -10.80 -12.01 0.47
N ASP A 146 -9.55 -11.84 0.06
CA ASP A 146 -8.39 -12.11 0.90
C ASP A 146 -8.23 -11.03 1.98
N PHE A 147 -8.54 -9.78 1.64
CA PHE A 147 -8.64 -8.71 2.62
C PHE A 147 -9.83 -8.92 3.57
N PHE A 148 -10.96 -9.39 3.06
CA PHE A 148 -12.12 -9.67 3.91
C PHE A 148 -11.83 -10.81 4.91
N GLU A 149 -11.23 -11.90 4.45
CA GLU A 149 -10.77 -13.01 5.30
C GLU A 149 -9.78 -12.52 6.35
N TYR A 150 -8.84 -11.65 5.97
CA TYR A 150 -7.91 -11.04 6.92
C TYR A 150 -8.63 -10.32 8.06
N LEU A 151 -9.66 -9.52 7.76
CA LEU A 151 -10.44 -8.83 8.78
C LEU A 151 -11.27 -9.79 9.65
N GLN A 152 -11.80 -10.88 9.07
CA GLN A 152 -12.56 -11.88 9.81
C GLN A 152 -11.69 -12.71 10.76
N THR A 153 -10.47 -13.01 10.34
CA THR A 153 -9.50 -13.80 11.12
C THR A 153 -8.81 -12.98 12.20
N HIS A 154 -8.86 -11.65 12.11
CA HIS A 154 -8.23 -10.74 13.06
C HIS A 154 -9.16 -9.59 13.49
N PRO A 155 -10.34 -9.89 14.06
CA PRO A 155 -11.32 -8.87 14.43
C PRO A 155 -10.80 -7.86 15.46
N GLU A 156 -9.84 -8.25 16.29
CA GLU A 156 -9.16 -7.38 17.27
C GLU A 156 -8.33 -6.26 16.65
N ILE A 157 -7.95 -6.38 15.37
CA ILE A 157 -7.26 -5.31 14.63
C ILE A 157 -8.19 -4.13 14.37
N LEU A 158 -9.50 -4.39 14.32
CA LEU A 158 -10.50 -3.36 14.07
C LEU A 158 -10.76 -2.58 15.37
N PRO A 159 -10.23 -1.35 15.54
CA PRO A 159 -10.42 -0.59 16.78
C PRO A 159 -11.89 -0.25 17.01
N SER A 160 -12.35 -0.27 18.25
CA SER A 160 -13.71 0.18 18.58
C SER A 160 -13.92 1.68 18.30
N GLN A 161 -12.85 2.49 18.35
CA GLN A 161 -12.85 3.93 18.08
C GLN A 161 -11.60 4.37 17.31
N GLU A 162 -11.76 5.31 16.37
CA GLU A 162 -10.63 6.06 15.79
C GLU A 162 -9.98 6.96 16.84
N ARG A 163 -8.69 7.21 16.67
CA ARG A 163 -8.12 8.50 17.04
C ARG A 163 -8.39 9.52 15.94
N ALA A 164 -8.55 10.79 16.30
CA ALA A 164 -8.86 11.87 15.35
C ALA A 164 -7.80 12.09 14.25
N ASP A 165 -6.66 11.39 14.29
CA ASP A 165 -5.56 11.49 13.33
C ASP A 165 -5.54 10.37 12.28
N GLY A 166 -6.47 9.41 12.32
CA GLY A 166 -6.51 8.30 11.37
C GLY A 166 -5.29 7.37 11.42
N LEU A 167 -4.48 7.43 12.48
CA LEU A 167 -3.25 6.65 12.56
C LEU A 167 -3.53 5.15 12.61
N VAL A 168 -4.62 4.76 13.27
CA VAL A 168 -4.98 3.35 13.42
C VAL A 168 -5.40 2.76 12.08
N ALA A 169 -6.29 3.41 11.32
CA ALA A 169 -6.68 2.96 9.99
C ALA A 169 -5.46 2.77 9.06
N ARG A 170 -4.51 3.72 9.08
CA ARG A 170 -3.24 3.62 8.35
C ARG A 170 -2.42 2.40 8.75
N ALA A 171 -2.21 2.20 10.05
CA ALA A 171 -1.44 1.07 10.56
C ALA A 171 -2.08 -0.27 10.17
N ILE A 172 -3.41 -0.38 10.16
CA ILE A 172 -4.12 -1.58 9.70
C ILE A 172 -3.86 -1.86 8.23
N MET A 173 -3.99 -0.85 7.36
CA MET A 173 -3.73 -0.99 5.93
C MET A 173 -2.28 -1.43 5.66
N LEU A 174 -1.33 -0.82 6.38
CA LEU A 174 0.09 -1.15 6.25
C LEU A 174 0.42 -2.57 6.74
N ARG A 175 -0.20 -3.01 7.83
CA ARG A 175 -0.03 -4.39 8.32
C ARG A 175 -0.63 -5.42 7.37
N PHE A 176 -1.81 -5.14 6.80
CA PHE A 176 -2.37 -5.96 5.75
C PHE A 176 -1.41 -6.05 4.55
N ALA A 177 -0.90 -4.90 4.06
CA ALA A 177 0.07 -4.87 2.98
C ALA A 177 1.31 -5.71 3.32
N ALA A 178 1.89 -5.54 4.52
CA ALA A 178 3.03 -6.30 4.99
C ALA A 178 2.80 -7.81 4.96
N ARG A 179 1.65 -8.25 5.48
CA ARG A 179 1.23 -9.65 5.45
C ARG A 179 1.06 -10.17 4.03
N ALA A 180 0.35 -9.44 3.18
CA ALA A 180 0.10 -9.83 1.81
C ALA A 180 1.39 -9.92 0.99
N MET A 181 2.36 -9.01 1.22
CA MET A 181 3.69 -9.08 0.62
C MET A 181 4.45 -10.31 1.09
N MET A 182 4.40 -10.64 2.38
CA MET A 182 5.08 -11.83 2.89
C MET A 182 4.50 -13.12 2.33
N LEU A 183 3.18 -13.21 2.15
CA LEU A 183 2.54 -14.35 1.51
C LEU A 183 2.98 -14.50 0.04
N GLN A 184 3.07 -13.38 -0.70
CA GLN A 184 3.63 -13.37 -2.06
C GLN A 184 5.09 -13.85 -2.07
N LEU A 185 5.93 -13.28 -1.21
CA LEU A 185 7.36 -13.58 -1.13
C LEU A 185 7.68 -14.99 -0.66
N LYS A 186 6.78 -15.66 0.07
CA LYS A 186 7.01 -17.01 0.61
C LYS A 186 6.43 -18.14 -0.21
N ILE A 187 5.22 -17.95 -0.73
CA ILE A 187 4.43 -19.03 -1.33
C ILE A 187 3.74 -18.59 -2.63
N GLY A 188 3.95 -17.34 -3.07
CA GLY A 188 3.38 -16.80 -4.30
C GLY A 188 1.87 -16.53 -4.23
N THR A 189 1.23 -16.64 -3.06
CA THR A 189 -0.20 -16.30 -2.88
C THR A 189 -0.44 -14.84 -3.25
N GLY A 190 -1.58 -14.54 -3.88
CA GLY A 190 -1.88 -13.23 -4.44
C GLY A 190 -1.33 -13.06 -5.85
N LEU A 191 -0.03 -13.29 -6.07
CA LEU A 191 0.50 -13.36 -7.44
C LEU A 191 -0.15 -14.51 -8.21
N ARG A 192 -0.42 -15.64 -7.56
CA ARG A 192 -1.24 -16.72 -8.15
C ARG A 192 -2.72 -16.37 -8.31
N ASP A 193 -3.17 -15.24 -7.81
CA ASP A 193 -4.55 -14.76 -7.89
C ASP A 193 -4.63 -13.45 -8.70
N SER A 194 -3.54 -13.12 -9.41
CA SER A 194 -3.42 -11.98 -10.31
C SER A 194 -3.54 -10.61 -9.64
N TRP A 195 -3.11 -10.51 -8.38
CA TRP A 195 -2.91 -9.25 -7.64
C TRP A 195 -1.57 -9.27 -6.87
N GLY A 196 -1.04 -8.11 -6.49
CA GLY A 196 0.19 -8.01 -5.69
C GLY A 196 1.25 -7.12 -6.32
N GLY A 197 2.50 -7.59 -6.43
CA GLY A 197 3.62 -6.85 -7.03
C GLY A 197 4.17 -5.70 -6.18
N GLY A 198 3.67 -5.55 -4.95
CA GLY A 198 3.90 -4.40 -4.07
C GLY A 198 2.58 -3.74 -3.71
N PHE A 199 2.62 -2.80 -2.76
CA PHE A 199 1.44 -2.10 -2.30
C PHE A 199 1.73 -0.63 -2.03
N GLU A 200 0.68 0.16 -2.11
CA GLU A 200 0.64 1.53 -1.65
C GLU A 200 -0.54 1.73 -0.69
N VAL A 201 -0.42 2.74 0.17
CA VAL A 201 -1.47 3.12 1.12
C VAL A 201 -1.73 4.61 1.00
N ALA A 202 -3.00 4.99 0.95
CA ALA A 202 -3.44 6.39 0.90
C ALA A 202 -4.49 6.68 1.96
N TYR A 203 -4.51 7.93 2.45
CA TYR A 203 -5.31 8.36 3.58
C TYR A 203 -5.52 9.87 3.58
N PRO A 204 -6.56 10.40 4.24
CA PRO A 204 -6.74 11.83 4.46
C PRO A 204 -5.95 12.30 5.68
N ASP A 205 -5.40 13.51 5.60
CA ASP A 205 -4.98 14.30 6.76
C ASP A 205 -5.63 15.69 6.71
N ARG A 206 -5.16 16.62 7.55
CA ARG A 206 -5.70 17.98 7.63
C ARG A 206 -5.49 18.81 6.35
N SER A 207 -4.53 18.43 5.51
CA SER A 207 -4.17 19.12 4.26
C SER A 207 -4.82 18.51 3.03
N GLY A 208 -5.40 17.32 3.15
CA GLY A 208 -5.99 16.59 2.04
C GLY A 208 -5.64 15.11 2.06
N PHE A 209 -5.86 14.43 0.94
CA PHE A 209 -5.38 13.08 0.73
C PHE A 209 -3.87 13.07 0.55
N ARG A 210 -3.25 12.04 1.11
CA ARG A 210 -1.82 11.76 1.07
C ARG A 210 -1.58 10.26 0.93
N LYS A 211 -0.40 9.92 0.45
CA LYS A 211 0.09 8.56 0.46
C LYS A 211 1.03 8.36 1.65
N VAL A 212 1.12 7.11 2.11
CA VAL A 212 2.19 6.71 3.02
C VAL A 212 3.49 6.77 2.22
N ASP A 213 4.36 7.68 2.62
CA ASP A 213 5.65 7.93 2.00
C ASP A 213 6.79 7.54 2.97
N ASN A 214 8.01 7.43 2.45
CA ASN A 214 9.21 7.07 3.22
C ASN A 214 8.99 5.83 4.10
N LEU A 215 8.45 4.78 3.49
CA LEU A 215 8.12 3.54 4.16
C LEU A 215 9.27 2.54 4.03
N MET A 216 9.84 2.14 5.17
CA MET A 216 10.82 1.06 5.24
C MET A 216 10.12 -0.26 5.61
N PHE A 217 10.08 -1.21 4.68
CA PHE A 217 9.61 -2.57 4.93
C PHE A 217 10.79 -3.51 5.13
N ARG A 218 10.75 -4.30 6.21
CA ARG A 218 11.82 -5.23 6.58
C ARG A 218 11.22 -6.59 6.90
N ALA A 219 11.73 -7.61 6.23
CA ALA A 219 11.39 -8.99 6.51
C ALA A 219 12.57 -9.68 7.20
N TRP A 220 12.31 -10.23 8.37
CA TRP A 220 13.29 -10.89 9.22
C TRP A 220 12.96 -12.37 9.36
N MET A 221 13.98 -13.21 9.33
CA MET A 221 13.86 -14.65 9.58
C MET A 221 14.39 -14.95 10.97
N VAL A 222 13.56 -15.54 11.82
CA VAL A 222 13.93 -15.98 13.17
C VAL A 222 14.07 -17.50 13.16
N ASP A 223 15.25 -17.99 13.53
CA ASP A 223 15.55 -19.42 13.60
C ASP A 223 14.99 -20.10 14.85
N GLU A 224 15.17 -21.41 14.96
CA GLU A 224 14.66 -22.20 16.09
C GLU A 224 15.33 -21.87 17.43
N LYS A 225 16.52 -21.26 17.40
CA LYS A 225 17.28 -20.83 18.57
C LYS A 225 16.98 -19.38 18.96
N GLY A 226 16.13 -18.69 18.20
CA GLY A 226 15.79 -17.28 18.37
C GLY A 226 16.79 -16.31 17.74
N SER A 227 17.83 -16.79 17.06
CA SER A 227 18.70 -15.90 16.26
C SER A 227 17.93 -15.40 15.05
N TYR A 228 18.23 -14.18 14.60
CA TYR A 228 17.52 -13.60 13.48
C TYR A 228 18.45 -12.93 12.47
N HIS A 229 18.01 -12.87 11.22
CA HIS A 229 18.71 -12.22 10.11
C HIS A 229 17.71 -11.61 9.14
N ASN A 230 18.14 -10.59 8.39
CA ASN A 230 17.32 -10.05 7.32
C ASN A 230 17.11 -11.13 6.24
N SER A 231 15.89 -11.22 5.70
CA SER A 231 15.55 -12.22 4.69
C SER A 231 16.11 -11.90 3.29
N GLY A 232 16.68 -10.71 3.09
CA GLY A 232 17.01 -10.16 1.77
C GLY A 232 15.78 -9.63 1.01
N ARG A 233 14.58 -9.74 1.59
CA ARG A 233 13.31 -9.27 0.99
C ARG A 233 12.80 -8.02 1.70
N SER A 234 13.67 -7.03 1.81
CA SER A 234 13.36 -5.73 2.43
C SER A 234 13.40 -4.65 1.35
N PHE A 235 12.58 -3.61 1.49
CA PHE A 235 12.54 -2.52 0.52
C PHE A 235 12.20 -1.18 1.19
N PHE A 236 12.54 -0.10 0.50
CA PHE A 236 12.15 1.25 0.84
C PHE A 236 11.25 1.82 -0.25
N LEU A 237 10.13 2.39 0.17
CA LEU A 237 9.12 2.97 -0.69
C LEU A 237 9.12 4.49 -0.48
N ARG A 238 9.19 5.23 -1.59
CA ARG A 238 9.12 6.69 -1.59
C ARG A 238 8.42 7.24 -2.84
N TYR A 239 7.83 8.42 -2.74
CA TYR A 239 7.33 9.18 -3.88
C TYR A 239 8.26 10.34 -4.28
N TYR A 240 8.50 10.50 -5.59
CA TYR A 240 9.06 11.73 -6.19
C TYR A 240 7.98 12.35 -7.06
N GLY A 241 7.50 13.54 -6.66
CA GLY A 241 6.27 14.07 -7.23
C GLY A 241 5.12 13.08 -6.98
N GLN A 242 4.57 12.51 -8.06
CA GLN A 242 3.53 11.48 -7.99
C GLN A 242 4.03 10.06 -8.33
N ASP A 243 5.30 9.91 -8.73
CA ASP A 243 5.86 8.63 -9.12
C ASP A 243 6.33 7.85 -7.90
N LEU A 244 6.00 6.56 -7.87
CA LEU A 244 6.35 5.67 -6.78
C LEU A 244 7.65 4.94 -7.08
N HIS A 245 8.61 5.04 -6.16
CA HIS A 245 9.89 4.33 -6.20
C HIS A 245 9.92 3.25 -5.12
N LEU A 246 10.17 2.00 -5.53
CA LEU A 246 10.38 0.87 -4.63
C LEU A 246 11.81 0.36 -4.79
N SER A 247 12.65 0.56 -3.77
CA SER A 247 14.08 0.21 -3.79
C SER A 247 14.37 -0.98 -2.90
N TRP A 248 14.96 -2.04 -3.43
CA TRP A 248 15.33 -3.24 -2.65
C TRP A 248 16.62 -3.06 -1.84
N PHE A 249 16.72 -3.74 -0.70
CA PHE A 249 17.89 -3.74 0.19
C PHE A 249 18.90 -4.85 -0.18
N ASN A 250 18.94 -5.26 -1.45
CA ASN A 250 19.68 -6.45 -1.95
C ASN A 250 20.78 -6.04 -2.96
N PRO A 251 21.87 -6.82 -3.13
CA PRO A 251 23.11 -6.45 -3.85
C PRO A 251 22.98 -6.02 -5.31
N ASP A 252 21.86 -6.29 -5.98
CA ASP A 252 21.61 -5.86 -7.36
C ASP A 252 20.84 -4.52 -7.44
N GLU A 253 20.69 -3.81 -6.31
CA GLU A 253 20.24 -2.40 -6.13
C GLU A 253 19.09 -1.96 -7.04
N LYS A 254 18.12 -2.85 -7.27
CA LYS A 254 17.03 -2.56 -8.19
C LYS A 254 16.03 -1.60 -7.55
N THR A 255 15.73 -0.54 -8.31
CA THR A 255 14.64 0.39 -8.02
C THR A 255 13.57 0.25 -9.08
N TYR A 256 12.34 -0.02 -8.66
CA TYR A 256 11.17 -0.09 -9.52
C TYR A 256 10.46 1.26 -9.49
N VAL A 257 10.24 1.85 -10.66
CA VAL A 257 9.52 3.12 -10.80
C VAL A 257 8.12 2.84 -11.35
N VAL A 258 7.10 3.15 -10.57
CA VAL A 258 5.70 3.05 -10.97
C VAL A 258 5.17 4.45 -11.22
N ARG A 259 5.07 4.82 -12.51
CA ARG A 259 4.68 6.16 -12.92
C ARG A 259 3.20 6.45 -12.66
N SER A 260 2.91 7.66 -12.19
CA SER A 260 1.56 8.21 -12.16
C SER A 260 1.11 8.58 -13.58
N PRO A 261 -0.18 8.44 -13.92
CA PRO A 261 -0.69 8.90 -15.22
C PRO A 261 -0.87 10.42 -15.31
N ILE A 262 -0.67 11.14 -14.20
CA ILE A 262 -0.82 12.59 -14.02
C ILE A 262 0.31 13.14 -13.15
N GLY A 263 0.44 14.46 -13.09
CA GLY A 263 1.53 15.14 -12.41
C GLY A 263 2.68 15.49 -13.36
N GLU A 264 3.52 16.41 -12.89
CA GLU A 264 4.71 16.84 -13.63
C GLU A 264 5.88 15.88 -13.36
N GLU A 265 6.80 15.78 -14.32
CA GLU A 265 8.06 15.09 -14.10
C GLU A 265 8.81 15.76 -12.94
N TYR A 266 9.23 14.96 -11.98
CA TYR A 266 9.95 15.44 -10.80
C TYR A 266 11.45 15.23 -10.99
N GLU A 267 12.24 16.27 -10.75
CA GLU A 267 13.70 16.15 -10.78
C GLU A 267 14.18 15.38 -9.55
N ILE A 268 14.67 14.16 -9.79
CA ILE A 268 15.18 13.31 -8.72
C ILE A 268 16.51 13.88 -8.23
N PRO A 269 16.68 14.13 -6.92
CA PRO A 269 17.94 14.63 -6.37
C PRO A 269 19.11 13.68 -6.68
N GLU A 270 20.27 14.27 -6.95
CA GLU A 270 21.50 13.48 -7.16
C GLU A 270 21.82 12.62 -5.94
N TYR A 271 21.67 13.18 -4.74
CA TYR A 271 21.83 12.49 -3.47
C TYR A 271 20.81 12.97 -2.45
N GLU A 272 20.28 12.06 -1.65
CA GLU A 272 19.52 12.41 -0.46
C GLU A 272 19.72 11.39 0.67
N GLU A 273 19.56 11.89 1.90
CA GLU A 273 19.43 11.08 3.10
C GLU A 273 18.02 11.24 3.66
N VAL A 274 17.37 10.11 3.92
CA VAL A 274 15.95 10.03 4.24
C VAL A 274 15.75 9.25 5.51
N HIS A 275 14.95 9.79 6.42
CA HIS A 275 14.48 9.06 7.58
C HIS A 275 13.11 8.46 7.29
N PRO A 276 12.90 7.15 7.51
CA PRO A 276 11.60 6.54 7.33
C PRO A 276 10.56 7.19 8.25
N GLU A 277 9.42 7.60 7.70
CA GLU A 277 8.26 8.04 8.48
C GLU A 277 7.49 6.82 9.00
N TRP A 278 7.50 5.73 8.23
CA TRP A 278 6.93 4.45 8.61
C TRP A 278 7.97 3.34 8.53
N THR A 279 7.92 2.44 9.51
CA THR A 279 8.65 1.18 9.46
C THR A 279 7.67 0.03 9.64
N LEU A 280 7.76 -0.97 8.76
CA LEU A 280 7.04 -2.23 8.85
C LEU A 280 8.05 -3.36 9.01
N ASP A 281 8.04 -4.00 10.17
CA ASP A 281 8.86 -5.18 10.43
C ASP A 281 8.00 -6.42 10.44
N VAL A 282 8.35 -7.41 9.64
CA VAL A 282 7.73 -8.73 9.67
C VAL A 282 8.74 -9.77 10.11
N PHE A 283 8.47 -10.44 11.22
CA PHE A 283 9.30 -11.50 11.77
C PHE A 283 8.69 -12.84 11.44
N VAL A 284 9.42 -13.65 10.69
CA VAL A 284 9.02 -14.97 10.26
C VAL A 284 9.68 -16.02 11.14
N MET A 285 8.87 -16.82 11.82
CA MET A 285 9.31 -17.88 12.70
C MET A 285 9.57 -19.17 11.90
N LYS A 286 10.82 -19.62 11.78
CA LYS A 286 11.15 -20.88 11.08
C LYS A 286 10.49 -22.10 11.73
N LYS A 287 10.35 -22.08 13.07
CA LYS A 287 9.82 -23.18 13.88
C LYS A 287 8.43 -23.66 13.45
N ASN A 288 7.54 -22.75 13.06
CA ASN A 288 6.13 -23.07 12.75
C ASN A 288 5.59 -22.34 11.51
N GLY A 289 6.42 -21.56 10.82
CA GLY A 289 6.02 -20.79 9.65
C GLY A 289 5.18 -19.54 9.94
N SER A 290 4.81 -19.30 11.21
CA SER A 290 4.06 -18.11 11.62
C SER A 290 4.88 -16.83 11.42
N PHE A 291 4.20 -15.69 11.40
CA PHE A 291 4.86 -14.40 11.37
C PHE A 291 4.12 -13.36 12.22
N VAL A 292 4.87 -12.36 12.68
CA VAL A 292 4.40 -11.25 13.50
C VAL A 292 4.78 -9.95 12.80
N GLU A 293 3.83 -9.03 12.64
CA GLU A 293 4.08 -7.73 12.01
C GLU A 293 4.00 -6.58 13.02
N PHE A 294 4.97 -5.66 12.94
CA PHE A 294 4.98 -4.41 13.70
C PHE A 294 4.92 -3.25 12.72
N ALA A 295 4.05 -2.28 13.01
CA ALA A 295 4.01 -1.00 12.31
C ALA A 295 4.42 0.10 13.27
N ARG A 296 5.45 0.86 12.91
CA ARG A 296 5.94 2.00 13.69
C ARG A 296 5.81 3.26 12.86
N PHE A 297 5.09 4.23 13.40
CA PHE A 297 5.04 5.59 12.87
C PHE A 297 6.02 6.48 13.63
N GLN A 298 6.81 7.25 12.90
CA GLN A 298 7.75 8.23 13.44
C GLN A 298 7.54 9.57 12.75
N PRO A 299 7.07 10.59 13.49
CA PRO A 299 6.82 11.86 12.88
C PRO A 299 8.16 12.56 12.51
N PRO A 300 8.18 13.39 11.45
CA PRO A 300 9.41 13.96 10.90
C PRO A 300 10.28 14.75 11.90
N HIS A 301 9.68 15.32 12.94
CA HIS A 301 10.38 16.12 13.94
C HIS A 301 11.16 15.30 14.98
N ARG A 302 11.11 13.96 14.91
CA ARG A 302 11.81 13.07 15.82
C ARG A 302 12.39 11.87 15.05
N PRO A 303 13.39 12.11 14.17
CA PRO A 303 13.83 11.11 13.23
C PRO A 303 14.38 9.88 13.95
N PRO A 304 14.07 8.66 13.46
CA PRO A 304 14.69 7.44 13.94
C PRO A 304 16.21 7.41 13.75
N SER A 305 16.83 6.45 14.42
CA SER A 305 18.20 6.03 14.05
C SER A 305 18.25 5.37 12.67
N ASP A 306 17.12 4.85 12.20
CA ASP A 306 16.96 4.38 10.82
C ASP A 306 17.14 5.54 9.83
N ARG A 307 17.92 5.27 8.78
CA ARG A 307 18.11 6.18 7.65
C ARG A 307 18.37 5.40 6.38
N VAL A 308 18.00 6.01 5.26
CA VAL A 308 18.16 5.50 3.90
C VAL A 308 18.91 6.55 3.10
N GLN A 309 19.90 6.12 2.34
CA GLN A 309 20.69 6.97 1.45
C GLN A 309 20.37 6.60 0.02
N LEU A 310 19.96 7.59 -0.77
CA LEU A 310 19.59 7.41 -2.16
C LEU A 310 20.52 8.23 -3.05
N ARG A 311 20.82 7.72 -4.25
CA ARG A 311 21.52 8.43 -5.32
C ARG A 311 20.71 8.32 -6.60
N ASN A 312 20.28 9.45 -7.17
CA ASN A 312 19.37 9.48 -8.33
C ASN A 312 18.15 8.56 -8.13
N GLY A 313 17.59 8.52 -6.93
CA GLY A 313 16.42 7.72 -6.58
C GLY A 313 16.66 6.23 -6.35
N SER A 314 17.90 5.76 -6.47
CA SER A 314 18.29 4.38 -6.16
C SER A 314 18.92 4.27 -4.78
N LEU A 315 18.63 3.18 -4.07
CA LEU A 315 19.22 2.89 -2.77
C LEU A 315 20.72 2.59 -2.87
N VAL A 316 21.53 3.35 -2.12
CA VAL A 316 23.00 3.17 -2.05
C VAL A 316 23.51 2.92 -0.64
N GLY A 317 22.64 3.02 0.38
CA GLY A 317 23.02 2.76 1.77
C GLY A 317 21.84 2.87 2.72
N TRP A 318 21.94 2.24 3.88
CA TRP A 318 20.95 2.36 4.94
C TRP A 318 21.57 2.04 6.30
N VAL A 319 20.96 2.58 7.36
CA VAL A 319 21.26 2.20 8.74
C VAL A 319 19.96 1.86 9.44
N LEU A 320 20.02 0.89 10.34
CA LEU A 320 18.88 0.37 11.07
C LEU A 320 18.97 0.77 12.54
N ASP A 321 17.82 1.07 13.15
CA ASP A 321 17.67 1.14 14.60
C ASP A 321 17.69 -0.27 15.18
N GLN A 322 18.91 -0.77 15.41
CA GLN A 322 19.17 -2.11 15.92
C GLN A 322 18.44 -2.39 17.24
N ARG A 323 18.34 -1.39 18.13
CA ARG A 323 17.66 -1.52 19.42
C ARG A 323 16.16 -1.76 19.24
N HIS A 324 15.54 -1.08 18.27
CA HIS A 324 14.13 -1.30 17.96
C HIS A 324 13.90 -2.70 17.38
N VAL A 325 14.76 -3.14 16.46
CA VAL A 325 14.68 -4.50 15.88
C VAL A 325 14.80 -5.56 16.97
N ASP A 326 15.80 -5.45 17.87
CA ASP A 326 15.99 -6.36 19.00
C ASP A 326 14.74 -6.43 19.90
N LEU A 327 14.10 -5.28 20.17
CA LEU A 327 12.86 -5.22 20.94
C LEU A 327 11.73 -5.98 20.24
N CYS A 328 11.53 -5.77 18.94
CA CYS A 328 10.49 -6.44 18.17
C CYS A 328 10.72 -7.96 18.06
N VAL A 329 11.97 -8.41 17.94
CA VAL A 329 12.33 -9.84 17.97
C VAL A 329 11.94 -10.44 19.31
N ASN A 330 12.31 -9.81 20.42
CA ASN A 330 11.98 -10.30 21.76
C ASN A 330 10.46 -10.41 21.96
N LYS A 331 9.70 -9.41 21.50
CA LYS A 331 8.22 -9.47 21.50
C LYS A 331 7.67 -10.60 20.63
N SER A 332 8.23 -10.80 19.44
CA SER A 332 7.82 -11.87 18.52
C SER A 332 8.01 -13.26 19.13
N LEU A 333 9.15 -13.48 19.80
CA LEU A 333 9.45 -14.72 20.51
C LEU A 333 8.42 -14.98 21.62
N GLN A 334 8.11 -13.96 22.44
CA GLN A 334 7.12 -14.06 23.50
C GLN A 334 5.69 -14.30 22.98
N ALA A 335 5.31 -13.71 21.85
CA ALA A 335 4.00 -13.90 21.24
C ALA A 335 3.84 -15.31 20.64
N THR A 336 4.90 -15.85 20.04
CA THR A 336 4.89 -17.20 19.45
C THR A 336 4.65 -18.27 20.51
N ASP A 337 5.20 -18.08 21.71
CA ASP A 337 5.03 -19.02 22.83
C ASP A 337 3.62 -18.98 23.45
N LYS A 338 2.86 -17.90 23.24
CA LYS A 338 1.51 -17.72 23.80
C LYS A 338 0.38 -18.10 22.85
N GLY A 339 0.69 -18.45 21.60
CA GLY A 339 -0.29 -18.42 20.52
C GLY A 339 -0.54 -16.96 20.11
N ALA A 340 -0.58 -16.69 18.81
CA ALA A 340 -0.51 -15.34 18.26
C ALA A 340 -1.45 -14.34 18.98
N HIS A 341 -0.88 -13.35 19.66
CA HIS A 341 -1.60 -12.25 20.28
C HIS A 341 -1.03 -10.90 19.83
N PHE A 342 -1.91 -9.93 19.69
CA PHE A 342 -1.67 -8.59 19.17
C PHE A 342 -1.11 -7.65 20.23
N GLU A 343 -0.07 -6.87 19.89
CA GLU A 343 0.36 -5.70 20.66
C GLU A 343 0.49 -4.48 19.72
N MET A 344 -0.09 -3.34 20.13
CA MET A 344 0.08 -2.03 19.49
C MET A 344 1.26 -1.27 20.09
#